data_AF-A0A935ZY18-F1
#
_entry.id   AF-A0A935ZY18-F1
#
_cell.length_a   1.000
_cell.length_b   1.000
_cell.length_c   1.000
_cell.angle_alpha   90.00
_cell.angle_beta   90.00
_cell.angle_gamma   90.00
#
_symmetry.space_group_name_H-M   'P 1'
#
loop_
_entity.id
_entity.type
_entity.pdbx_description
1 polymer ?
#
loop_
_entity_poly.entity_id
_entity_poly.type
_entity_poly.pdbx_seq_one_letter_code
_entity_poly.pdbx_strand_id
1 'polypeptide(L)'
;MSANDPTVAEYMTALPATADVGLRLADAEERMTMDNIRHLVVMREGHVVGVLSNRDIAVALSTPGTDAKKLLVGDAMSERPYACAPTTRLSEVALAMEANRWGCALVIEGDDVVGVFTTTDALRALRALATGRPAEPATRAQHMPPAEPEPPRHFKLPKHRPITVTTGIFNAGS
;
A
#
# COMPACT_ATOMS: atom_id res chain seq x y z
N MET A 1 -0.27 25.93 16.46
CA MET A 1 -0.13 25.66 15.02
C MET A 1 1.25 25.04 14.82
N SER A 2 1.35 23.71 14.69
CA SER A 2 2.66 23.07 14.52
C SER A 2 3.20 23.41 13.14
N ALA A 3 4.47 23.79 13.09
CA ALA A 3 5.17 24.17 11.88
C ALA A 3 5.35 22.94 10.97
N ASN A 4 4.86 23.08 9.73
CA ASN A 4 4.98 22.19 8.58
C ASN A 4 4.18 20.87 8.63
N ASP A 5 3.12 20.79 7.82
CA ASP A 5 2.45 19.53 7.46
C ASP A 5 3.21 18.90 6.29
N PRO A 6 4.03 17.86 6.53
CA PRO A 6 4.87 17.27 5.50
C PRO A 6 4.03 16.57 4.42
N THR A 7 4.68 16.23 3.32
CA THR A 7 4.10 15.44 2.25
C THR A 7 4.22 13.95 2.54
N VAL A 8 3.41 13.12 1.90
CA VAL A 8 3.51 11.65 2.02
C VAL A 8 4.84 11.13 1.49
N ALA A 9 5.41 11.76 0.46
CA ALA A 9 6.70 11.36 -0.09
C ALA A 9 7.84 11.35 0.94
N GLU A 10 7.78 12.19 1.97
CA GLU A 10 8.81 12.28 3.02
C GLU A 10 8.82 11.05 3.94
N TYR A 11 7.70 10.31 4.02
CA TYR A 11 7.55 9.20 4.96
C TYR A 11 7.15 7.87 4.31
N MET A 12 6.83 7.86 3.01
CA MET A 12 6.48 6.63 2.31
C MET A 12 7.65 5.64 2.24
N THR A 13 7.30 4.37 2.04
CA THR A 13 8.25 3.33 1.63
C THR A 13 8.37 3.33 0.11
N ALA A 14 9.55 3.66 -0.41
CA ALA A 14 9.85 3.63 -1.84
C ALA A 14 10.06 2.21 -2.34
N LEU A 15 9.58 1.88 -3.55
CA LEU A 15 9.57 0.53 -4.12
C LEU A 15 8.87 -0.49 -3.20
N PRO A 16 7.53 -0.56 -3.26
CA PRO A 16 6.78 -1.47 -2.42
C PRO A 16 7.09 -2.93 -2.77
N ALA A 17 6.94 -3.82 -1.77
CA ALA A 17 6.96 -5.26 -2.03
C ALA A 17 5.76 -5.65 -2.91
N THR A 18 6.00 -6.50 -3.91
CA THR A 18 5.03 -6.82 -4.96
C THR A 18 4.78 -8.31 -5.11
N ALA A 19 3.56 -8.74 -5.40
CA ALA A 19 3.27 -10.14 -5.73
C ALA A 19 2.52 -10.26 -7.05
N ASP A 20 2.78 -11.31 -7.83
CA ASP A 20 1.97 -11.62 -9.00
C ASP A 20 0.55 -12.12 -8.60
N VAL A 21 -0.46 -11.78 -9.42
CA VAL A 21 -1.85 -12.24 -9.23
C VAL A 21 -1.99 -13.77 -9.15
N GLY A 22 -1.09 -14.52 -9.79
CA GLY A 22 -1.08 -15.97 -9.83
C GLY A 22 -0.32 -16.64 -8.67
N LEU A 23 0.31 -15.86 -7.78
CA LEU A 23 0.98 -16.40 -6.59
C LEU A 23 -0.05 -17.00 -5.63
N ARG A 24 0.30 -18.06 -4.90
CA ARG A 24 -0.57 -18.64 -3.87
C ARG A 24 -0.67 -17.70 -2.66
N LEU A 25 -1.83 -17.65 -2.03
CA LEU A 25 -2.00 -16.83 -0.81
C LEU A 25 -1.07 -17.24 0.33
N ALA A 26 -0.81 -18.54 0.50
CA ALA A 26 0.11 -19.03 1.53
C ALA A 26 1.53 -18.48 1.33
N ASP A 27 2.03 -18.48 0.10
CA ASP A 27 3.36 -17.96 -0.23
C ASP A 27 3.42 -16.44 -0.01
N ALA A 28 2.33 -15.72 -0.35
CA ALA A 28 2.22 -14.30 -0.08
C ALA A 28 2.20 -13.98 1.42
N GLU A 29 1.48 -14.76 2.23
CA GLU A 29 1.42 -14.62 3.70
C GLU A 29 2.78 -14.92 4.36
N GLU A 30 3.46 -15.98 3.92
CA GLU A 30 4.80 -16.31 4.39
C GLU A 30 5.77 -15.16 4.11
N ARG A 31 5.69 -14.57 2.90
CA ARG A 31 6.51 -13.42 2.55
C ARG A 31 6.20 -12.18 3.38
N MET A 32 4.93 -11.87 3.59
CA MET A 32 4.52 -10.78 4.49
C MET A 32 5.12 -10.96 5.88
N THR A 33 5.13 -12.20 6.38
CA THR A 33 5.73 -12.56 7.67
C THR A 33 7.26 -12.37 7.66
N MET A 34 7.96 -12.90 6.65
CA MET A 34 9.42 -12.81 6.55
C MET A 34 9.93 -11.37 6.42
N ASP A 35 9.25 -10.55 5.61
CA ASP A 35 9.61 -9.15 5.40
C ASP A 35 9.04 -8.21 6.49
N ASN A 36 8.27 -8.75 7.45
CA ASN A 36 7.57 -8.00 8.48
C ASN A 36 6.73 -6.83 7.92
N ILE A 37 6.03 -7.12 6.82
CA ILE A 37 5.10 -6.21 6.15
C ILE A 37 3.69 -6.77 6.18
N ARG A 38 2.70 -5.92 5.91
CA ARG A 38 1.28 -6.30 5.98
C ARG A 38 0.51 -6.07 4.68
N HIS A 39 1.20 -5.56 3.66
CA HIS A 39 0.62 -5.21 2.39
C HIS A 39 1.60 -5.58 1.28
N LEU A 40 1.07 -6.16 0.20
CA LEU A 40 1.78 -6.41 -1.05
C LEU A 40 1.04 -5.67 -2.16
N VAL A 41 1.79 -4.98 -3.02
CA VAL A 41 1.24 -4.41 -4.25
C VAL A 41 1.09 -5.54 -5.26
N VAL A 42 -0.12 -5.74 -5.77
CA VAL A 42 -0.39 -6.87 -6.66
C VAL A 42 -0.15 -6.45 -8.10
N MET A 43 0.61 -7.27 -8.82
CA MET A 43 1.05 -7.06 -10.19
C MET A 43 0.43 -8.08 -11.13
N ARG A 44 0.16 -7.65 -12.36
CA ARG A 44 -0.17 -8.52 -13.50
C ARG A 44 0.46 -7.94 -14.75
N GLU A 45 1.31 -8.73 -15.42
CA GLU A 45 1.94 -8.32 -16.69
C GLU A 45 2.61 -6.93 -16.60
N GLY A 46 3.32 -6.66 -15.50
CA GLY A 46 4.01 -5.39 -15.26
C GLY A 46 3.13 -4.20 -14.86
N HIS A 47 1.82 -4.42 -14.65
CA HIS A 47 0.89 -3.40 -14.19
C HIS A 47 0.42 -3.70 -12.76
N VAL A 48 0.26 -2.65 -11.95
CA VAL A 48 -0.41 -2.75 -10.66
C VAL A 48 -1.88 -3.04 -10.91
N VAL A 49 -2.44 -4.02 -10.23
CA VAL A 49 -3.86 -4.40 -10.35
C VAL A 49 -4.58 -4.43 -9.02
N GLY A 50 -3.87 -4.24 -7.91
CA GLY A 50 -4.49 -4.19 -6.60
C GLY A 50 -3.49 -4.11 -5.46
N VAL A 51 -4.00 -4.28 -4.25
CA VAL A 51 -3.21 -4.48 -3.03
C VAL A 51 -3.78 -5.68 -2.29
N LEU A 52 -2.91 -6.52 -1.75
CA LEU A 52 -3.27 -7.59 -0.83
C LEU A 52 -2.78 -7.22 0.57
N SER A 53 -3.64 -7.37 1.58
CA SER A 53 -3.29 -7.20 2.99
C SER A 53 -3.54 -8.46 3.82
N ASN A 54 -2.97 -8.55 5.03
CA ASN A 54 -3.29 -9.65 5.95
C ASN A 54 -4.80 -9.77 6.22
N ARG A 55 -5.54 -8.65 6.18
CA ARG A 55 -6.99 -8.64 6.34
C ARG A 55 -7.66 -9.36 5.18
N ASP A 56 -7.23 -9.08 3.96
CA ASP A 56 -7.79 -9.69 2.75
C ASP A 56 -7.56 -11.21 2.75
N ILE A 57 -6.36 -11.64 3.15
CA ILE A 57 -6.01 -13.05 3.34
C ILE A 57 -6.94 -13.70 4.37
N ALA A 58 -7.09 -13.08 5.55
CA ALA A 58 -7.95 -13.61 6.61
C ALA A 58 -9.42 -13.72 6.17
N VAL A 59 -9.94 -12.76 5.41
CA VAL A 59 -11.30 -12.78 4.85
C VAL A 59 -11.45 -13.92 3.84
N ALA A 60 -10.49 -14.07 2.91
CA ALA A 60 -10.53 -15.12 1.90
C ALA A 60 -10.50 -16.52 2.53
N LEU A 61 -9.63 -16.74 3.53
CA LEU A 61 -9.53 -18.03 4.24
C LEU A 61 -10.76 -18.35 5.10
N SER A 62 -11.51 -17.33 5.53
CA SER A 62 -12.74 -17.51 6.32
C SER A 62 -13.98 -17.78 5.45
N THR A 63 -13.86 -17.73 4.12
CA THR A 63 -14.99 -17.89 3.21
C THR A 63 -15.39 -19.37 3.10
N PRO A 64 -16.64 -19.75 3.47
CA PRO A 64 -17.06 -21.15 3.45
C PRO A 64 -16.95 -21.81 2.08
N GLY A 65 -16.53 -23.08 2.05
CA GLY A 65 -16.38 -23.86 0.81
C GLY A 65 -15.10 -23.55 0.01
N THR A 66 -14.25 -22.67 0.51
CA THR A 66 -12.98 -22.31 -0.13
C THR A 66 -11.89 -23.33 0.20
N ASP A 67 -11.19 -23.82 -0.82
CA ASP A 67 -9.98 -24.62 -0.63
C ASP A 67 -8.78 -23.68 -0.47
N ALA A 68 -8.38 -23.44 0.78
CA ALA A 68 -7.27 -22.55 1.13
C ALA A 68 -5.97 -22.86 0.36
N LYS A 69 -5.76 -24.13 -0.04
CA LYS A 69 -4.56 -24.54 -0.79
C LYS A 69 -4.58 -24.14 -2.26
N LYS A 70 -5.72 -23.66 -2.77
CA LYS A 70 -5.89 -23.26 -4.18
C LYS A 70 -6.04 -21.77 -4.36
N LEU A 71 -6.23 -21.01 -3.28
CA LEU A 71 -6.40 -19.57 -3.35
C LEU A 71 -5.14 -18.88 -3.86
N LEU A 72 -5.36 -17.96 -4.80
CA LEU A 72 -4.34 -17.11 -5.37
C LEU A 72 -4.48 -15.68 -4.84
N VAL A 73 -3.41 -14.90 -4.98
CA VAL A 73 -3.39 -13.46 -4.65
C VAL A 73 -4.52 -12.72 -5.35
N GLY A 74 -4.76 -13.01 -6.63
CA GLY A 74 -5.84 -12.40 -7.41
C GLY A 74 -7.25 -12.69 -6.88
N ASP A 75 -7.45 -13.79 -6.15
CA ASP A 75 -8.76 -14.16 -5.60
C ASP A 75 -9.12 -13.34 -4.34
N ALA A 76 -8.11 -12.79 -3.65
CA ALA A 76 -8.29 -12.08 -2.39
C ALA A 76 -7.95 -10.59 -2.45
N MET A 77 -7.17 -10.15 -3.45
CA MET A 77 -6.71 -8.76 -3.52
C MET A 77 -7.87 -7.75 -3.58
N SER A 78 -7.61 -6.56 -3.07
CA SER A 78 -8.43 -5.38 -3.34
C SER A 78 -8.01 -4.72 -4.65
N GLU A 79 -8.88 -4.77 -5.68
CA GLU A 79 -8.60 -4.21 -7.03
C GLU A 79 -8.55 -2.68 -7.10
N ARG A 80 -9.16 -1.98 -6.13
CA ARG A 80 -9.26 -0.52 -6.10
C ARG A 80 -8.57 0.06 -4.87
N PRO A 81 -7.23 -0.04 -4.79
CA PRO A 81 -6.50 0.53 -3.68
C PRO A 81 -6.66 2.05 -3.67
N TYR A 82 -6.66 2.62 -2.47
CA TYR A 82 -6.56 4.06 -2.30
C TYR A 82 -5.19 4.55 -2.81
N ALA A 83 -5.20 5.64 -3.57
CA ALA A 83 -4.01 6.24 -4.13
C ALA A 83 -3.95 7.75 -3.90
N CYS A 84 -2.73 8.27 -3.74
CA CYS A 84 -2.43 9.68 -3.56
C CYS A 84 -1.18 10.08 -4.36
N ALA A 85 -0.97 11.39 -4.54
CA ALA A 85 0.24 11.91 -5.16
C ALA A 85 1.37 12.01 -4.12
N PRO A 86 2.66 11.97 -4.53
CA PRO A 86 3.78 12.17 -3.60
C PRO A 86 3.70 13.50 -2.87
N THR A 87 3.12 14.52 -3.50
CA THR A 87 2.95 15.88 -2.93
C THR A 87 1.71 16.02 -2.05
N THR A 88 0.84 15.00 -1.94
CA THR A 88 -0.33 15.06 -1.06
C THR A 88 0.13 15.21 0.39
N ARG A 89 -0.58 16.04 1.16
CA ARG A 89 -0.27 16.28 2.58
C ARG A 89 -0.45 15.01 3.40
N LEU A 90 0.46 14.81 4.35
CA LEU A 90 0.43 13.67 5.26
C LEU A 90 -0.88 13.64 6.06
N SER A 91 -1.34 14.81 6.52
CA SER A 91 -2.61 14.95 7.26
C SER A 91 -3.83 14.50 6.43
N GLU A 92 -3.88 14.85 5.14
CA GLU A 92 -4.98 14.48 4.24
C GLU A 92 -5.03 12.96 4.01
N VAL A 93 -3.88 12.34 3.77
CA VAL A 93 -3.80 10.88 3.59
C VAL A 93 -4.13 10.14 4.88
N ALA A 94 -3.66 10.64 6.03
CA ALA A 94 -4.01 10.08 7.33
C ALA A 94 -5.53 10.14 7.59
N LEU A 95 -6.16 11.28 7.32
CA LEU A 95 -7.61 11.46 7.46
C LEU A 95 -8.40 10.51 6.55
N ALA A 96 -7.98 10.36 5.28
CA ALA A 96 -8.62 9.44 4.34
C ALA A 96 -8.47 7.98 4.78
N MET A 97 -7.28 7.58 5.24
CA MET A 97 -7.01 6.24 5.77
C MET A 97 -7.82 5.95 7.04
N GLU A 98 -7.95 6.92 7.95
CA GLU A 98 -8.78 6.82 9.15
C GLU A 98 -10.25 6.61 8.79
N ALA A 99 -10.82 7.52 7.99
CA ALA A 99 -12.25 7.52 7.66
C ALA A 99 -12.70 6.23 6.97
N ASN A 100 -11.83 5.64 6.15
CA ASN A 100 -12.14 4.44 5.37
C ASN A 100 -11.54 3.15 5.96
N ARG A 101 -10.78 3.25 7.05
CA ARG A 101 -10.03 2.15 7.68
C ARG A 101 -9.12 1.40 6.71
N TRP A 102 -8.48 2.14 5.81
CA TRP A 102 -7.48 1.61 4.88
C TRP A 102 -6.13 1.48 5.57
N GLY A 103 -5.47 0.33 5.40
CA GLY A 103 -4.17 0.04 6.01
C GLY A 103 -2.97 0.65 5.27
N CYS A 104 -3.18 1.06 4.01
CA CYS A 104 -2.17 1.73 3.20
C CYS A 104 -2.77 2.63 2.11
N ALA A 105 -1.92 3.49 1.54
CA ALA A 105 -2.15 4.25 0.32
C ALA A 105 -1.03 3.97 -0.68
N LEU A 106 -1.36 3.72 -1.95
CA LEU A 106 -0.38 3.74 -3.03
C LEU A 106 0.01 5.20 -3.32
N VAL A 107 1.30 5.43 -3.52
CA VAL A 107 1.82 6.74 -3.90
C VAL A 107 2.17 6.70 -5.38
N ILE A 108 1.55 7.58 -6.15
CA ILE A 108 1.56 7.52 -7.61
C ILE A 108 2.02 8.86 -8.18
N GLU A 109 2.98 8.81 -9.09
CA GLU A 109 3.45 9.95 -9.86
C GLU A 109 3.25 9.67 -11.36
N GLY A 110 2.37 10.45 -11.99
CA GLY A 110 1.91 10.14 -13.35
C GLY A 110 1.20 8.78 -13.39
N ASP A 111 1.75 7.85 -14.16
CA ASP A 111 1.23 6.48 -14.29
C ASP A 111 1.98 5.47 -13.41
N ASP A 112 3.00 5.91 -12.66
CA ASP A 112 3.92 5.04 -11.95
C ASP A 112 3.66 5.02 -10.44
N VAL A 113 3.57 3.82 -9.84
CA VAL A 113 3.59 3.67 -8.38
C VAL A 113 5.02 3.85 -7.88
N VAL A 114 5.27 4.96 -7.20
CA VAL A 114 6.59 5.34 -6.68
C VAL A 114 6.80 4.89 -5.23
N GLY A 115 5.73 4.52 -4.53
CA GLY A 115 5.82 4.03 -3.15
C GLY A 115 4.50 3.56 -2.58
N VAL A 116 4.57 3.16 -1.31
CA VAL A 116 3.41 2.86 -0.47
C VAL A 116 3.56 3.59 0.85
N PHE A 117 2.47 4.13 1.36
CA PHE A 117 2.39 4.69 2.70
C PHE A 117 1.49 3.82 3.55
N THR A 118 2.01 3.27 4.65
CA THR A 118 1.30 2.34 5.53
C THR A 118 1.07 2.93 6.92
N THR A 119 0.27 2.27 7.77
CA THR A 119 0.16 2.65 9.19
C THR A 119 1.52 2.68 9.91
N THR A 120 2.46 1.82 9.52
CA THR A 120 3.82 1.81 10.11
C THR A 120 4.56 3.11 9.76
N ASP A 121 4.41 3.59 8.53
CA ASP A 121 4.98 4.86 8.08
C ASP A 121 4.31 6.04 8.78
N ALA A 122 2.99 6.00 8.97
CA ALA A 122 2.26 7.01 9.75
C ALA A 122 2.79 7.10 11.20
N LEU A 123 3.07 5.97 11.85
CA LEU A 123 3.65 5.96 13.20
C LEU A 123 5.08 6.51 13.23
N ARG A 124 5.86 6.27 12.17
CA ARG A 124 7.21 6.84 12.04
C ARG A 124 7.16 8.36 11.83
N ALA A 125 6.21 8.83 11.03
CA ALA A 125 5.95 10.25 10.86
C ALA A 125 5.50 10.89 12.18
N LEU A 126 4.58 10.26 12.90
CA LEU A 126 4.14 10.72 14.22
C LEU A 126 5.32 10.82 15.20
N ARG A 127 6.18 9.80 15.27
CA ARG A 127 7.38 9.83 16.11
C ARG A 127 8.31 10.99 15.72
N ALA A 128 8.52 11.20 14.42
CA ALA A 128 9.40 12.26 13.94
C ALA A 128 8.86 13.65 14.32
N LEU A 129 7.57 13.89 14.06
CA LEU A 129 6.89 15.14 14.39
C LEU A 129 6.82 15.38 15.90
N ALA A 130 6.55 14.36 16.71
CA ALA A 130 6.45 14.48 18.16
C ALA A 130 7.80 14.70 18.85
N THR A 131 8.91 14.24 18.26
CA THR A 131 10.25 14.33 18.85
C THR A 131 11.12 15.41 18.20
N GLY A 132 10.71 15.97 17.07
CA GLY A 132 11.52 16.86 16.24
C GLY A 132 12.73 16.16 15.59
N ARG A 133 12.82 14.84 15.66
CA ARG A 133 13.92 14.06 15.05
C ARG A 133 13.48 13.54 13.69
N PRO A 134 14.31 13.63 12.64
CA PRO A 134 13.95 13.07 11.35
C PRO A 134 13.71 11.56 11.47
N ALA A 135 12.71 11.06 10.74
CA ALA A 135 12.59 9.62 10.56
C ALA A 135 13.75 9.15 9.67
N GLU A 136 14.37 8.03 10.02
CA GLU A 136 15.21 7.31 9.06
C GLU A 136 14.37 6.92 7.84
N PRO A 137 14.96 6.72 6.65
CA PRO A 137 14.23 6.23 5.47
C PRO A 137 13.59 4.88 5.73
N ALA A 138 12.47 4.59 5.09
CA ALA A 138 11.85 3.27 5.20
C ALA A 138 12.78 2.20 4.64
N THR A 139 13.03 1.16 5.41
CA THR A 139 13.72 -0.02 4.91
C THR A 139 12.80 -0.72 3.92
N ARG A 140 13.30 -0.95 2.72
CA ARG A 140 12.60 -1.74 1.70
C ARG A 140 12.46 -3.19 2.17
N ALA A 141 11.42 -3.88 1.72
CA ALA A 141 11.36 -5.33 1.82
C ALA A 141 12.59 -5.94 1.12
N GLN A 142 13.24 -6.89 1.79
CA GLN A 142 14.53 -7.42 1.37
C GLN A 142 14.38 -8.76 0.64
N HIS A 143 13.27 -9.48 0.85
CA HIS A 143 13.05 -10.77 0.22
C HIS A 143 12.22 -10.63 -1.07
N MET A 144 12.91 -10.87 -2.18
CA MET A 144 12.33 -11.18 -3.49
C MET A 144 12.34 -12.69 -3.66
N PRO A 145 11.28 -13.35 -4.19
CA PRO A 145 11.39 -14.77 -4.52
C PRO A 145 12.46 -14.98 -5.62
N PRO A 146 13.12 -16.15 -5.66
CA PRO A 146 14.23 -16.45 -6.57
C PRO A 146 13.83 -16.61 -8.06
N ALA A 147 12.61 -16.23 -8.45
CA ALA A 147 12.07 -16.49 -9.79
C ALA A 147 11.28 -15.33 -10.42
N GLU A 148 11.16 -14.18 -9.76
CA GLU A 148 10.59 -12.99 -10.42
C GLU A 148 11.72 -12.21 -11.12
N PRO A 149 11.52 -11.75 -12.38
CA PRO A 149 12.40 -10.73 -12.94
C PRO A 149 12.43 -9.53 -11.99
N GLU A 150 13.53 -8.77 -11.96
CA GLU A 150 13.62 -7.58 -11.10
C GLU A 150 12.33 -6.76 -11.19
N PRO A 151 11.77 -6.31 -10.05
CA PRO A 151 10.56 -5.52 -10.06
C PRO A 151 10.79 -4.35 -11.02
N PRO A 152 9.82 -4.08 -11.92
CA PRO A 152 10.02 -3.05 -12.91
C PRO A 152 10.34 -1.74 -12.20
N ARG A 153 11.32 -0.99 -12.72
CA ARG A 153 11.71 0.31 -12.15
C ARG A 153 10.57 1.32 -12.11
N HIS A 154 9.49 1.03 -12.83
CA HIS A 154 8.29 1.84 -13.03
C HIS A 154 7.06 0.92 -12.99
N PHE A 155 6.08 1.25 -12.17
CA PHE A 155 4.92 0.40 -11.90
C PHE A 155 3.66 1.02 -12.51
N LYS A 156 3.25 0.56 -13.70
CA LYS A 156 2.13 1.17 -14.42
C LYS A 156 0.77 0.84 -13.78
N LEU A 157 -0.09 1.84 -13.62
CA LEU A 157 -1.48 1.63 -13.19
C LEU A 157 -2.33 0.82 -14.19
N PRO A 158 -3.39 0.13 -13.74
CA PRO A 158 -4.34 -0.54 -14.62
C PRO A 158 -5.31 0.48 -15.24
N LYS A 159 -6.01 0.08 -16.32
CA LYS A 159 -7.00 0.94 -17.01
C LYS A 159 -8.18 1.38 -16.12
N HIS A 160 -8.43 0.70 -15.00
CA HIS A 160 -9.42 1.12 -14.01
C HIS A 160 -8.76 2.02 -12.96
N ARG A 161 -9.27 3.25 -12.81
CA ARG A 161 -8.65 4.25 -11.94
C ARG A 161 -8.72 3.82 -10.46
N PRO A 162 -7.63 3.96 -9.69
CA PRO A 162 -7.68 3.81 -8.24
C PRO A 162 -8.63 4.84 -7.63
N ILE A 163 -9.07 4.60 -6.39
CA ILE A 163 -9.87 5.59 -5.68
C ILE A 163 -8.96 6.77 -5.35
N THR A 164 -9.14 7.88 -6.05
CA THR A 164 -8.54 9.16 -5.71
C THR A 164 -9.58 9.95 -4.93
N VAL A 165 -9.34 10.14 -3.63
CA VAL A 165 -10.13 11.11 -2.86
C VAL A 165 -9.48 12.47 -3.11
N THR A 166 -10.03 13.24 -4.05
CA THR A 166 -9.68 14.67 -4.15
C THR A 166 -10.37 15.35 -2.99
N THR A 167 -9.60 15.92 -2.06
CA THR A 167 -10.10 16.72 -0.94
C THR A 167 -10.71 18.03 -1.47
N GLY A 168 -11.88 17.93 -2.10
CA GLY A 168 -12.65 19.04 -2.66
C GLY A 168 -14.09 19.08 -2.17
N ILE A 169 -14.54 18.10 -1.36
CA ILE A 169 -15.89 18.06 -0.79
C ILE A 169 -15.81 17.59 0.67
N PHE A 170 -15.20 18.41 1.51
CA PHE A 170 -15.65 18.55 2.90
C PHE A 170 -15.93 20.03 3.10
N ASN A 171 -16.94 20.52 2.36
CA ASN A 171 -17.52 21.81 2.67
C ASN A 171 -18.43 21.63 3.87
N ALA A 172 -18.26 22.50 4.86
CA ALA A 172 -19.00 22.53 6.10
C ALA A 172 -20.53 22.49 5.89
N GLY A 173 -21.20 21.76 6.76
CA GLY A 173 -22.66 21.81 6.96
C GLY A 173 -23.02 20.79 8.05
N SER A 174 -23.68 21.12 9.16
CA SER A 174 -24.27 22.39 9.62
C SER A 174 -24.24 22.42 11.14
#